data_AF-A0A6I7WU57-F1
#
_entry.id   AF-A0A6I7WU57-F1
#
_cell.length_a   1.000
_cell.length_b   1.000
_cell.length_c   1.000
_cell.angle_alpha   90.00
_cell.angle_beta   90.00
_cell.angle_gamma   90.00
#
_symmetry.space_group_name_H-M   'P 1'
#
loop_
_entity.id
_entity.type
_entity.pdbx_description
1 polymer ?
#
loop_
_entity_poly.entity_id
_entity_poly.type
_entity_poly.pdbx_seq_one_letter_code
_entity_poly.pdbx_strand_id
1 'polypeptide(L)' 'MPILGTTTLDKQQANIRPTTLDKAPFIGPHPEHNNLTIFNGFGAKGSLLIPYYSKHFTQHLLNQKPIATEVNCQRYF' A
#
# COMPACT_ATOMS: atom_id res chain seq x y z
N MET A 1 9.99 -19.60 27.23
CA MET A 1 10.12 -18.21 26.75
C MET A 1 11.28 -17.56 27.47
N PRO A 2 12.24 -16.93 26.77
CA PRO A 2 13.32 -16.23 27.45
C PRO A 2 12.77 -15.04 28.23
N ILE A 3 13.21 -14.89 29.48
CA ILE A 3 12.80 -13.83 30.39
C ILE A 3 13.68 -12.61 30.08
N LEU A 4 13.09 -11.49 29.69
CA LEU A 4 13.79 -10.25 29.31
C LEU A 4 14.42 -9.49 30.51
N GLY A 5 14.67 -10.17 31.63
CA GLY A 5 14.94 -9.55 32.93
C GLY A 5 16.21 -8.70 33.04
N THR A 6 17.11 -8.77 32.06
CA THR A 6 18.36 -7.99 32.01
C THR A 6 18.52 -7.19 30.72
N THR A 7 17.49 -7.10 29.88
CA THR A 7 17.58 -6.40 28.60
C THR A 7 17.29 -4.91 28.77
N THR A 8 18.14 -4.06 28.18
CA THR A 8 17.94 -2.61 28.10
C THR A 8 17.38 -2.19 26.74
N LEU A 9 16.42 -1.27 26.71
CA LEU A 9 15.92 -0.66 25.49
C LEU A 9 17.00 0.23 24.86
N ASP A 10 17.43 -0.09 23.64
CA ASP A 10 18.41 0.72 22.90
C ASP A 10 17.75 1.92 22.21
N LYS A 11 16.63 1.70 21.49
CA LYS A 11 16.00 2.74 20.68
C LYS A 11 14.52 2.51 20.44
N GLN A 12 13.75 3.59 20.33
CA GLN A 12 12.36 3.60 19.88
C GLN A 12 12.23 4.43 18.59
N GLN A 13 11.43 3.95 17.64
CA GLN A 13 11.12 4.65 16.40
C GLN A 13 9.63 4.59 16.10
N ALA A 14 9.11 5.66 15.49
CA ALA A 14 7.75 5.74 14.97
C ALA A 14 7.79 6.24 13.52
N ASN A 15 6.84 5.81 12.71
CA ASN A 15 6.73 6.17 11.29
C ASN A 15 5.27 6.32 10.88
N ILE A 16 5.03 7.13 9.85
CA ILE A 16 3.69 7.32 9.27
C ILE A 16 3.36 6.11 8.38
N ARG A 17 2.13 5.60 8.50
CA ARG A 17 1.62 4.50 7.69
C ARG A 17 0.30 4.90 7.05
N PRO A 18 0.31 5.39 5.80
CA PRO A 18 -0.92 5.63 5.07
C PRO A 18 -1.71 4.32 4.95
N THR A 19 -2.96 4.34 5.38
CA THR A 19 -3.86 3.19 5.36
C THR A 19 -5.24 3.62 4.91
N THR A 20 -5.99 2.68 4.36
CA THR A 20 -7.40 2.84 4.02
C THR A 20 -8.28 2.20 5.11
N LEU A 21 -9.58 2.49 5.07
CA LEU A 21 -10.56 1.92 6.01
C LEU A 21 -10.70 0.39 5.85
N ASP A 22 -10.66 -0.08 4.61
CA ASP A 22 -10.76 -1.50 4.25
C ASP A 22 -9.42 -2.25 4.30
N LYS A 23 -8.32 -1.54 4.59
CA LYS A 23 -6.93 -2.06 4.63
C LYS A 23 -6.40 -2.55 3.27
N ALA A 24 -7.10 -2.27 2.17
CA ALA A 24 -6.62 -2.50 0.81
C ALA A 24 -6.00 -1.21 0.23
N PRO A 25 -4.88 -1.26 -0.50
CA PRO A 25 -4.28 -0.05 -1.05
C PRO A 25 -5.19 0.61 -2.10
N PHE A 26 -4.92 1.88 -2.40
CA PHE A 26 -5.48 2.60 -3.55
C PHE A 26 -4.49 2.54 -4.71
N ILE A 27 -4.94 1.97 -5.81
CA ILE A 27 -4.18 1.79 -7.04
C ILE A 27 -5.04 2.20 -8.23
N GLY A 28 -4.56 3.10 -9.08
CA GLY A 28 -5.24 3.45 -10.33
C GLY A 28 -5.30 4.95 -10.62
N PRO A 29 -5.93 5.34 -11.75
CA PRO A 29 -6.05 6.74 -12.16
C PRO A 29 -7.00 7.53 -11.26
N HIS A 30 -6.67 8.80 -11.02
CA HIS A 30 -7.55 9.75 -10.34
C HIS A 30 -8.76 10.08 -11.23
N PRO A 31 -10.00 10.10 -10.70
CA PRO A 31 -11.22 10.30 -11.51
C PRO A 31 -11.27 11.64 -12.25
N GLU A 32 -10.74 12.71 -11.64
CA GLU A 32 -10.82 14.08 -12.17
C GLU A 32 -9.51 14.56 -12.84
N HIS A 33 -8.42 13.82 -12.68
CA HIS A 33 -7.09 14.28 -13.08
C HIS A 33 -6.41 13.24 -13.98
N ASN A 34 -6.54 13.41 -15.30
CA ASN A 34 -6.13 12.42 -16.31
C ASN A 34 -4.65 11.99 -16.25
N ASN A 35 -3.76 12.83 -15.73
CA ASN A 35 -2.32 12.57 -15.63
C ASN A 35 -1.87 12.21 -14.20
N LEU A 36 -2.81 11.88 -13.32
CA LEU A 36 -2.53 11.51 -11.93
C LEU A 36 -2.96 10.08 -11.67
N THR A 37 -2.06 9.31 -11.06
CA THR A 37 -2.33 7.94 -10.61
C THR A 37 -1.94 7.76 -9.16
N ILE A 38 -2.73 6.98 -8.43
CA ILE A 38 -2.54 6.67 -7.02
C ILE A 38 -1.89 5.29 -6.90
N PHE A 39 -0.91 5.18 -6.00
CA PHE A 39 -0.31 3.92 -5.58
C PHE A 39 0.11 4.05 -4.10
N ASN A 40 -0.84 3.91 -3.18
CA ASN A 40 -0.62 4.18 -1.76
C ASN A 40 -1.60 3.40 -0.86
N GLY A 41 -1.54 3.58 0.46
CA GLY A 41 -2.52 3.02 1.41
C GLY A 41 -2.19 1.61 1.89
N PHE A 42 -0.94 1.15 1.76
CA PHE A 42 -0.53 -0.22 2.10
C PHE A 42 -0.48 -0.54 3.61
N GLY A 43 -0.59 0.46 4.47
CA GLY A 43 -0.62 0.29 5.93
C GLY A 43 0.58 -0.50 6.47
N ALA A 44 0.31 -1.39 7.43
CA ALA A 44 1.33 -2.20 8.10
C ALA A 44 1.95 -3.31 7.22
N LYS A 45 1.35 -3.61 6.06
CA LYS A 45 1.78 -4.71 5.18
C LYS A 45 2.53 -4.21 3.93
N GLY A 46 2.95 -2.95 3.91
CA GLY A 46 3.63 -2.33 2.76
C GLY A 46 4.80 -3.13 2.21
N SER A 47 5.74 -3.54 3.06
CA SER A 47 6.91 -4.31 2.62
C SER A 47 6.56 -5.63 1.93
N LEU A 48 5.45 -6.26 2.32
CA LEU A 48 4.97 -7.50 1.72
C LEU A 48 4.19 -7.26 0.41
N LEU A 49 3.33 -6.23 0.40
CA LEU A 49 2.35 -6.04 -0.66
C LEU A 49 2.86 -5.16 -1.82
N ILE A 50 3.76 -4.21 -1.54
CA ILE A 50 4.27 -3.28 -2.55
C ILE A 50 4.92 -4.03 -3.72
N PRO A 51 5.84 -5.00 -3.55
CA PRO A 51 6.46 -5.69 -4.69
C PRO A 51 5.45 -6.38 -5.62
N TYR A 52 4.44 -7.03 -5.04
CA TYR A 52 3.37 -7.69 -5.80
C TYR A 52 2.55 -6.66 -6.59
N TYR A 53 2.07 -5.62 -5.91
CA TYR A 53 1.21 -4.62 -6.54
C TYR A 53 1.95 -3.69 -7.50
N SER A 54 3.25 -3.46 -7.32
CA SER A 54 4.07 -2.71 -8.28
C SER A 54 4.15 -3.46 -9.62
N LYS A 55 4.35 -4.78 -9.59
CA LYS A 55 4.33 -5.60 -10.81
C LYS A 55 2.95 -5.57 -11.47
N HIS A 56 1.90 -5.74 -10.68
CA HIS A 56 0.53 -5.68 -11.17
C HIS A 56 0.19 -4.31 -11.81
N PHE A 57 0.53 -3.22 -11.13
CA PHE A 57 0.25 -1.87 -11.62
C PHE A 57 1.10 -1.50 -12.85
N THR A 58 2.35 -1.97 -12.92
CA THR A 58 3.17 -1.84 -14.14
C THR A 58 2.50 -2.50 -15.34
N GLN A 59 1.88 -3.67 -15.16
CA GLN A 59 1.14 -4.33 -16.23
C GLN A 59 -0.12 -3.55 -16.65
N HIS A 60 -0.79 -2.87 -15.72
CA HIS A 60 -1.87 -1.95 -16.06
C HIS A 60 -1.34 -0.78 -16.91
N LEU A 61 -0.27 -0.12 -16.47
CA LEU A 61 0.28 1.06 -17.13
C LEU A 61 0.81 0.76 -18.54
N LEU A 62 1.48 -0.38 -18.73
CA LEU A 62 2.11 -0.72 -20.01
C LEU A 62 1.16 -1.46 -20.97
N ASN A 63 0.28 -2.31 -20.44
CA ASN A 63 -0.49 -3.26 -21.23
C ASN A 63 -2.01 -3.13 -21.03
N GLN A 64 -2.47 -2.09 -20.33
CA GLN A 64 -3.89 -1.85 -20.03
C GLN A 64 -4.59 -3.04 -19.33
N LYS A 65 -3.83 -3.87 -18.61
CA LYS A 65 -4.43 -4.95 -17.80
C LYS A 65 -5.35 -4.35 -16.73
N PRO A 66 -6.51 -4.96 -16.42
CA PRO A 66 -7.43 -4.42 -15.43
C PRO A 66 -6.78 -4.37 -14.05
N ILE A 67 -7.13 -3.34 -13.27
CA ILE A 67 -6.79 -3.28 -11.85
C ILE A 67 -7.84 -4.06 -11.06
N ALA A 68 -7.41 -4.92 -10.15
CA ALA A 68 -8.31 -5.67 -9.27
C ALA A 68 -9.21 -4.71 -8.46
N THR A 69 -10.51 -4.99 -8.43
CA THR A 69 -11.53 -4.06 -7.93
C THR A 69 -11.34 -3.71 -6.46
N GLU A 70 -10.80 -4.63 -5.67
CA GLU A 70 -10.51 -4.47 -4.25
C GLU A 70 -9.39 -3.47 -3.97
N VAL A 71 -8.48 -3.24 -4.92
CA VAL A 71 -7.41 -2.24 -4.80
C VAL A 71 -7.59 -1.04 -5.71
N ASN A 72 -8.58 -1.06 -6.60
CA ASN A 72 -8.87 0.06 -7.47
C ASN A 72 -9.24 1.28 -6.62
N CYS A 73 -8.59 2.42 -6.85
CA CYS A 73 -8.89 3.65 -6.13
C CYS A 73 -10.29 4.19 -6.41
N GLN A 74 -10.89 3.86 -7.56
CA GLN A 74 -12.26 4.23 -7.94
C GLN A 74 -13.33 3.69 -7.00
N ARG A 75 -13.01 2.72 -6.12
CA ARG A 75 -13.99 2.22 -5.15
C ARG A 75 -14.39 3.24 -4.07
N TYR A 76 -13.72 4.39 -4.01
CA TYR A 76 -13.98 5.50 -3.09
C TYR A 76 -14.22 6.86 -3.78
N PHE A 77 -14.28 6.87 -5.11
CA PHE A 77 -14.53 8.07 -5.90
C PHE A 77 -15.89 7.99 -6.60
#